data_AF-A0A2R6ICD7-F1
#
_entry.id   AF-A0A2R6ICD7-F1
#
_cell.length_a   1.000
_cell.length_b   1.000
_cell.length_c   1.000
_cell.angle_alpha   90.00
_cell.angle_beta   90.00
_cell.angle_gamma   90.00
#
_symmetry.space_group_name_H-M   'P 1'
#
loop_
_entity.id
_entity.type
_entity.pdbx_description
1 polymer ?
#
loop_
_entity_poly.entity_id
_entity_poly.type
_entity_poly.pdbx_seq_one_letter_code
_entity_poly.pdbx_strand_id
1 'polypeptide(L)'
;MSTAITMASMSTYAILGCGSVGHAVAEELEEEGKDVLIIDQDNGRVEALRDQDMDAYAADIRDESVSNEVADRDVILILSSDVDANEAAVRNIRQRGGDQFIVARASDPVSADDLADLGADVVINPSTVIADSALRALETGELEYKTGKLAEVIDGTDGKLTILTSPSPDPDSIASAVALQAIADARDVEADILYDGEIGIQENRAFVNLLGIDLVSREDVDIDDYDTLALVDHAEATEPIVDRAVDIYIDHAEPELEYEPRFEDIRPNIASTSTILTKYIQEFDISLSEQVATALLYGIRAETLDFKRDTTPADLTAAAYLYPFVNHDTLEQVESPSMSPETLDVLAEAIRNREVQGSHLVSNAGFVRDRDALAQAAQHLLNLEGITTTAVFAITEDTIYLAARSKDIRMNIGSVLEDAFGDIGEARGHSTDATVEIPLGIFTGIETSEENRDTLLQLTEEAVRRKLFDAMGVEASDSNGS
;
A
#
# COMPACT_ATOMS: atom_id res chain seq x y z
N MET A 1 3.14 -28.97 16.29
CA MET A 1 4.19 -29.73 15.58
C MET A 1 5.49 -28.96 15.79
N SER A 2 6.46 -29.59 16.42
CA SER A 2 7.79 -29.02 16.70
C SER A 2 8.58 -29.08 15.39
N THR A 3 8.62 -27.95 14.70
CA THR A 3 9.42 -27.77 13.49
C THR A 3 10.85 -27.56 13.93
N ALA A 4 11.57 -28.69 13.98
CA ALA A 4 12.93 -28.85 13.49
C ALA A 4 13.58 -27.54 13.01
N ILE A 5 14.08 -26.74 13.95
CA ILE A 5 15.32 -26.02 13.72
C ILE A 5 16.36 -27.12 13.67
N THR A 6 16.68 -27.48 12.43
CA THR A 6 17.80 -28.31 12.04
C THR A 6 18.96 -28.10 13.00
N MET A 7 19.52 -29.20 13.51
CA MET A 7 20.80 -29.27 14.20
C MET A 7 21.89 -28.52 13.41
N ALA A 8 21.97 -27.20 13.56
CA ALA A 8 23.20 -26.47 13.29
C ALA A 8 24.18 -26.97 14.35
N SER A 9 25.35 -27.43 13.90
CA SER A 9 26.43 -27.96 14.75
C SER A 9 26.59 -27.15 16.03
N MET A 10 26.90 -27.79 17.15
CA MET A 10 27.35 -27.08 18.36
C MET A 10 28.56 -26.23 17.99
N SER A 11 28.33 -24.95 17.69
CA SER A 11 29.38 -23.98 17.42
C SER A 11 30.14 -23.72 18.72
N THR A 12 31.45 -23.67 18.62
CA THR A 12 32.35 -23.25 19.69
C THR A 12 32.70 -21.77 19.50
N TYR A 13 32.70 -21.01 20.59
CA TYR A 13 32.81 -19.56 20.57
C TYR A 13 34.10 -19.10 21.24
N ALA A 14 34.68 -18.01 20.73
CA ALA A 14 35.63 -17.20 21.47
C ALA A 14 35.16 -15.75 21.58
N ILE A 15 35.36 -15.12 22.73
CA ILE A 15 35.14 -13.69 22.96
C ILE A 15 36.49 -13.03 23.24
N LEU A 16 36.95 -12.19 22.33
CA LEU A 16 38.16 -11.38 22.44
C LEU A 16 37.79 -9.97 22.90
N GLY A 17 38.04 -9.66 24.18
CA GLY A 17 37.63 -8.41 24.82
C GLY A 17 36.29 -8.53 25.56
N CYS A 18 36.36 -8.87 26.84
CA CYS A 18 35.22 -9.02 27.74
C CYS A 18 35.00 -7.74 28.57
N GLY A 19 34.69 -6.65 27.87
CA GLY A 19 34.15 -5.44 28.50
C GLY A 19 32.69 -5.65 28.93
N SER A 20 31.93 -4.58 29.10
CA SER A 20 30.50 -4.68 29.39
C SER A 20 29.72 -5.48 28.33
N VAL A 21 29.99 -5.21 27.05
CA VAL A 21 29.34 -5.89 25.93
C VAL A 21 29.75 -7.36 25.86
N GLY A 22 31.06 -7.65 25.94
CA GLY A 22 31.55 -9.02 25.87
C GLY A 22 31.09 -9.87 27.05
N HIS A 23 30.92 -9.29 28.23
CA HIS A 23 30.37 -10.00 29.39
C HIS A 23 28.89 -10.34 29.20
N ALA A 24 28.07 -9.38 28.74
CA ALA A 24 26.65 -9.64 28.46
C ALA A 24 26.46 -10.72 27.39
N VAL A 25 27.30 -10.73 26.34
CA VAL A 25 27.27 -11.78 25.32
C VAL A 25 27.72 -13.14 25.90
N ALA A 26 28.74 -13.15 26.77
CA ALA A 26 29.22 -14.37 27.40
C ALA A 26 28.15 -15.01 28.30
N GLU A 27 27.43 -14.20 29.08
CA GLU A 27 26.36 -14.66 29.98
C GLU A 27 25.24 -15.35 29.18
N GLU A 28 24.76 -14.71 28.11
CA GLU A 28 23.69 -15.29 27.26
C GLU A 28 24.13 -16.60 26.58
N LEU A 29 25.37 -16.66 26.07
CA LEU A 29 25.89 -17.88 25.43
C LEU A 29 26.07 -19.04 26.42
N GLU A 30 26.50 -18.76 27.65
CA GLU A 30 26.59 -19.76 28.71
C GLU A 30 25.20 -20.24 29.17
N GLU A 31 24.21 -19.35 29.26
CA GLU A 31 22.81 -19.71 29.56
C GLU A 31 22.21 -20.65 28.50
N GLU A 32 22.58 -20.45 27.22
CA GLU A 32 22.23 -21.37 26.13
C GLU A 32 23.06 -22.67 26.12
N GLY A 33 24.02 -22.82 27.04
CA GLY A 33 24.89 -24.00 27.18
C GLY A 33 25.93 -24.13 26.06
N LYS A 34 26.43 -23.02 25.52
CA LYS A 34 27.49 -23.00 24.50
C LYS A 34 28.88 -23.11 25.14
N ASP A 35 29.85 -23.61 24.37
CA ASP A 35 31.27 -23.64 24.78
C ASP A 35 31.93 -22.30 24.40
N VAL A 36 32.25 -21.48 25.40
CA VAL A 36 32.74 -20.11 25.24
C VAL A 36 34.12 -19.95 25.87
N LEU A 37 35.13 -19.66 25.06
CA LEU A 37 36.45 -19.21 25.52
C LEU A 37 36.51 -17.68 25.57
N ILE A 38 36.85 -17.10 26.71
CA ILE A 38 36.95 -15.65 26.88
C ILE A 38 38.42 -15.22 27.02
N ILE A 39 38.85 -14.21 26.27
CA ILE A 39 40.19 -13.65 26.38
C ILE A 39 40.08 -12.14 26.63
N ASP A 40 40.69 -11.66 27.72
CA ASP A 40 40.78 -10.23 28.03
C ASP A 40 42.14 -9.87 28.63
N GLN A 41 42.63 -8.65 28.38
CA GLN A 41 43.90 -8.18 28.92
C GLN A 41 43.86 -7.85 30.43
N ASP A 42 42.66 -7.59 30.96
CA ASP A 42 42.46 -7.18 32.35
C ASP A 42 42.30 -8.40 33.27
N ASN A 43 43.35 -8.64 34.05
CA ASN A 43 43.39 -9.75 35.00
C ASN A 43 42.24 -9.70 36.02
N GLY A 44 41.80 -8.52 36.45
CA GLY A 44 40.70 -8.39 37.41
C GLY A 44 39.37 -8.83 36.80
N ARG A 45 39.13 -8.51 35.52
CA ARG A 45 37.95 -9.00 34.79
C ARG A 45 38.01 -10.51 34.56
N VAL A 46 39.18 -11.04 34.19
CA VAL A 46 39.37 -12.50 34.02
C VAL A 46 39.16 -13.27 35.32
N GLU A 47 39.67 -12.78 36.45
CA GLU A 47 39.42 -13.39 37.77
C GLU A 47 37.93 -13.39 38.11
N ALA A 48 37.22 -12.28 37.89
CA ALA A 48 35.78 -12.18 38.14
C ALA A 48 34.92 -13.10 37.25
N LEU A 49 35.33 -13.35 36.01
CA LEU A 49 34.66 -14.30 35.10
C LEU A 49 34.87 -15.75 35.57
N ARG A 50 36.09 -16.10 36.01
CA ARG A 50 36.39 -17.42 36.55
C ARG A 50 35.67 -17.71 37.87
N ASP A 51 35.48 -16.70 38.71
CA ASP A 51 34.67 -16.81 39.93
C ASP A 51 33.19 -17.13 39.63
N GLN A 52 32.76 -16.90 38.38
CA GLN A 52 31.43 -17.26 37.84
C GLN A 52 31.48 -18.56 37.02
N ASP A 53 32.53 -19.36 37.17
CA ASP A 53 32.75 -20.64 36.47
C ASP A 53 32.90 -20.51 34.92
N MET A 54 33.19 -19.32 34.38
CA MET A 54 33.42 -19.11 32.95
C MET A 54 34.88 -19.43 32.53
N ASP A 55 35.07 -19.99 31.33
CA ASP A 55 36.41 -20.27 30.78
C ASP A 55 37.07 -18.99 30.24
N ALA A 56 37.80 -18.29 31.11
CA ALA A 56 38.48 -17.04 30.79
C ALA A 56 40.01 -17.12 30.91
N TYR A 57 40.73 -16.41 30.04
CA TYR A 57 42.19 -16.32 30.02
C TYR A 57 42.68 -14.88 29.84
N ALA A 58 43.82 -14.54 30.47
CA ALA A 58 44.40 -13.21 30.42
C ALA A 58 45.43 -13.08 29.28
N ALA A 59 45.13 -12.29 28.25
CA ALA A 59 46.05 -11.97 27.15
C ALA A 59 45.66 -10.67 26.41
N ASP A 60 46.65 -10.02 25.77
CA ASP A 60 46.38 -8.96 24.81
C ASP A 60 45.99 -9.57 23.46
N ILE A 61 44.83 -9.21 22.95
CA ILE A 61 44.28 -9.74 21.69
C ILE A 61 45.10 -9.30 20.46
N ARG A 62 46.01 -8.33 20.63
CA ARG A 62 47.01 -7.95 19.62
C ARG A 62 48.08 -9.01 19.40
N ASP A 63 48.31 -9.87 20.39
CA ASP A 63 49.38 -10.86 20.33
C ASP A 63 49.03 -11.96 19.32
N GLU A 64 49.97 -12.25 18.40
CA GLU A 64 49.79 -13.31 17.38
C GLU A 64 49.46 -14.68 18.01
N SER A 65 49.90 -14.93 19.24
CA SER A 65 49.62 -16.17 19.96
C SER A 65 48.13 -16.40 20.20
N VAL A 66 47.32 -15.34 20.32
CA VAL A 66 45.86 -15.45 20.54
C VAL A 66 45.19 -16.15 19.36
N SER A 67 45.68 -15.96 18.13
CA SER A 67 45.17 -16.67 16.95
C SER A 67 45.33 -18.19 17.04
N ASN A 68 46.26 -18.69 17.86
CA ASN A 68 46.43 -20.12 18.11
C ASN A 68 45.46 -20.65 19.15
N GLU A 69 45.14 -19.84 20.17
CA GLU A 69 44.23 -20.22 21.25
C GLU A 69 42.78 -20.32 20.75
N VAL A 70 42.38 -19.47 19.79
CA VAL A 70 41.03 -19.48 19.20
C VAL A 70 40.91 -20.33 17.93
N ALA A 71 41.94 -21.13 17.62
CA ALA A 71 42.03 -21.84 16.36
C ALA A 71 41.01 -22.97 16.20
N ASP A 72 40.59 -23.56 17.32
CA ASP A 72 39.61 -24.64 17.39
C ASP A 72 38.17 -24.11 17.50
N ARG A 73 38.00 -22.78 17.48
CA ARG A 73 36.70 -22.11 17.63
C ARG A 73 36.07 -21.87 16.28
N ASP A 74 34.76 -22.08 16.19
CA ASP A 74 33.99 -21.87 14.96
C ASP A 74 33.64 -20.38 14.76
N VAL A 75 33.33 -19.68 15.86
CA VAL A 75 32.89 -18.28 15.87
C VAL A 75 33.77 -17.45 16.80
N ILE A 76 34.22 -16.28 16.34
CA ILE A 76 35.05 -15.37 17.13
C ILE A 76 34.38 -13.99 17.21
N LEU A 77 34.07 -13.56 18.43
CA LEU A 77 33.48 -12.27 18.78
C LEU A 77 34.59 -11.34 19.29
N ILE A 78 34.97 -10.34 18.51
CA ILE A 78 36.04 -9.39 18.84
C ILE A 78 35.40 -8.09 19.31
N LEU A 79 35.24 -7.94 20.64
CA LEU A 79 34.35 -6.97 21.27
C LEU A 79 35.07 -5.93 22.15
N SER A 80 36.41 -5.87 22.08
CA SER A 80 37.19 -4.87 22.81
C SER A 80 36.78 -3.44 22.42
N SER A 81 36.85 -2.52 23.37
CA SER A 81 36.67 -1.09 23.11
C SER A 81 37.88 -0.44 22.41
N ASP A 82 38.95 -1.20 22.24
CA ASP A 82 40.20 -0.77 21.61
C ASP A 82 40.24 -1.22 20.15
N VAL A 83 40.13 -0.24 19.26
CA VAL A 83 39.97 -0.44 17.81
C VAL A 83 41.20 -1.06 17.19
N ASP A 84 42.38 -0.55 17.54
CA ASP A 84 43.66 -1.06 17.07
C ASP A 84 43.85 -2.54 17.49
N ALA A 85 43.35 -2.88 18.69
CA ALA A 85 43.38 -4.26 19.18
C ALA A 85 42.45 -5.17 18.37
N ASN A 86 41.26 -4.69 18.01
CA ASN A 86 40.30 -5.45 17.20
C ASN A 86 40.85 -5.70 15.80
N GLU A 87 41.40 -4.67 15.13
CA GLU A 87 42.03 -4.82 13.82
C GLU A 87 43.21 -5.79 13.85
N ALA A 88 44.07 -5.69 14.87
CA ALA A 88 45.20 -6.60 15.04
C ALA A 88 44.72 -8.05 15.19
N ALA A 89 43.69 -8.28 16.00
CA ALA A 89 43.11 -9.61 16.22
C ALA A 89 42.54 -10.19 14.91
N VAL A 90 41.70 -9.44 14.17
CA VAL A 90 41.15 -9.87 12.86
C VAL A 90 42.29 -10.23 11.90
N ARG A 91 43.27 -9.34 11.78
CA ARG A 91 44.42 -9.52 10.88
C ARG A 91 45.21 -10.78 11.22
N ASN A 92 45.51 -11.00 12.50
CA ASN A 92 46.27 -12.17 12.95
C ASN A 92 45.51 -13.48 12.68
N ILE A 93 44.20 -13.52 12.97
CA ILE A 93 43.36 -14.69 12.72
C ILE A 93 43.28 -15.00 11.22
N ARG A 94 43.05 -13.99 10.37
CA ARG A 94 42.97 -14.18 8.91
C ARG A 94 44.29 -14.54 8.26
N GLN A 95 45.42 -13.97 8.71
CA GLN A 95 46.74 -14.34 8.19
C GLN A 95 47.12 -15.80 8.50
N ARG A 96 46.58 -16.37 9.58
CA ARG A 96 46.73 -17.80 9.89
C ARG A 96 46.00 -18.70 8.89
N GLY A 97 45.07 -18.15 8.09
CA GLY A 97 44.22 -18.90 7.17
C GLY A 97 43.07 -19.61 7.86
N GLY A 98 42.54 -19.01 8.93
CA GLY A 98 41.37 -19.53 9.63
C GLY A 98 40.06 -19.13 8.95
N ASP A 99 39.16 -20.11 8.79
CA ASP A 99 37.83 -19.97 8.18
C ASP A 99 36.74 -19.65 9.23
N GLN A 100 37.13 -19.18 10.42
CA GLN A 100 36.18 -18.85 11.48
C GLN A 100 35.24 -17.72 11.06
N PHE A 101 34.01 -17.75 11.56
CA PHE A 101 33.09 -16.63 11.42
C PHE A 101 33.43 -15.54 12.45
N ILE A 102 33.86 -14.38 11.99
CA ILE A 102 34.33 -13.27 12.83
C ILE A 102 33.31 -12.15 12.88
N VAL A 103 32.87 -11.82 14.10
CA VAL A 103 32.08 -10.62 14.40
C VAL A 103 32.98 -9.63 15.12
N ALA A 104 33.21 -8.45 14.56
CA ALA A 104 34.12 -7.45 15.13
C ALA A 104 33.40 -6.15 15.50
N ARG A 105 33.82 -5.55 16.62
CA ARG A 105 33.32 -4.25 17.07
C ARG A 105 34.14 -3.11 16.45
N ALA A 106 33.44 -2.18 15.82
CA ALA A 106 33.97 -0.90 15.36
C ALA A 106 33.67 0.23 16.37
N SER A 107 34.42 1.33 16.29
CA SER A 107 34.13 2.58 17.02
C SER A 107 33.39 3.62 16.17
N ASP A 108 33.64 3.59 14.87
CA ASP A 108 33.20 4.59 13.90
C ASP A 108 33.14 3.97 12.48
N PRO A 109 32.52 4.66 11.50
CA PRO A 109 32.40 4.12 10.14
C PRO A 109 33.73 3.79 9.45
N VAL A 110 34.81 4.51 9.74
CA VAL A 110 36.12 4.27 9.10
C VAL A 110 36.69 2.95 9.61
N SER A 111 36.73 2.77 10.94
CA SER A 111 37.15 1.50 11.53
C SER A 111 36.26 0.32 11.12
N ALA A 112 34.99 0.59 10.76
CA ALA A 112 34.08 -0.45 10.31
C ALA A 112 34.46 -0.97 8.91
N ASP A 113 34.78 -0.05 7.99
CA ASP A 113 35.29 -0.38 6.66
C ASP A 113 36.64 -1.11 6.77
N ASP A 114 37.56 -0.63 7.61
CA ASP A 114 38.87 -1.25 7.83
C ASP A 114 38.75 -2.69 8.37
N LEU A 115 37.85 -2.95 9.33
CA LEU A 115 37.61 -4.30 9.87
C LEU A 115 37.00 -5.24 8.82
N ALA A 116 36.09 -4.74 7.98
CA ALA A 116 35.53 -5.53 6.88
C ALA A 116 36.60 -5.88 5.84
N ASP A 117 37.45 -4.92 5.46
CA ASP A 117 38.57 -5.13 4.53
C ASP A 117 39.62 -6.12 5.06
N LEU A 118 39.82 -6.14 6.38
CA LEU A 118 40.69 -7.12 7.06
C LEU A 118 40.09 -8.52 7.11
N GLY A 119 38.80 -8.68 6.79
CA GLY A 119 38.11 -9.96 6.67
C GLY A 119 37.21 -10.31 7.86
N ALA A 120 36.73 -9.35 8.64
CA ALA A 120 35.61 -9.59 9.55
C ALA A 120 34.34 -9.90 8.72
N ASP A 121 33.58 -10.93 9.11
CA ASP A 121 32.35 -11.32 8.39
C ASP A 121 31.17 -10.40 8.73
N VAL A 122 31.13 -9.92 9.98
CA VAL A 122 30.16 -8.95 10.46
C VAL A 122 30.87 -7.88 11.28
N VAL A 123 30.52 -6.63 11.04
CA VAL A 123 31.03 -5.51 11.82
C VAL A 123 29.90 -4.79 12.54
N ILE A 124 30.04 -4.64 13.85
CA ILE A 124 29.05 -3.99 14.72
C ILE A 124 29.60 -2.64 15.18
N ASN A 125 28.88 -1.56 14.89
CA ASN A 125 29.14 -0.25 15.49
C ASN A 125 28.13 0.00 16.62
N PRO A 126 28.54 -0.01 17.90
CA PRO A 126 27.62 0.17 19.02
C PRO A 126 26.87 1.50 18.99
N SER A 127 27.49 2.58 18.48
CA SER A 127 26.84 3.89 18.44
C SER A 127 25.64 3.89 17.49
N THR A 128 25.77 3.25 16.33
CA THR A 128 24.69 3.07 15.36
C THR A 128 23.59 2.19 15.94
N VAL A 129 23.94 1.05 16.54
CA VAL A 129 22.95 0.13 17.14
C VAL A 129 22.14 0.82 18.25
N ILE A 130 22.81 1.59 19.12
CA ILE A 130 22.12 2.34 20.19
C ILE A 130 21.25 3.44 19.61
N ALA A 131 21.74 4.17 18.60
CA ALA A 131 20.95 5.22 17.93
C ALA A 131 19.69 4.63 17.29
N ASP A 132 19.81 3.54 16.54
CA ASP A 132 18.67 2.85 15.92
C ASP A 132 17.68 2.34 16.97
N SER A 133 18.17 1.77 18.07
CA SER A 133 17.32 1.33 19.18
C SER A 133 16.59 2.50 19.85
N ALA A 134 17.25 3.65 20.02
CA ALA A 134 16.64 4.84 20.60
C ALA A 134 15.59 5.44 19.67
N LEU A 135 15.85 5.48 18.36
CA LEU A 135 14.89 5.93 17.36
C LEU A 135 13.64 5.04 17.34
N ARG A 136 13.79 3.71 17.37
CA ARG A 136 12.65 2.78 17.46
C ARG A 136 11.83 2.96 18.73
N ALA A 137 12.50 3.19 19.86
CA ALA A 137 11.82 3.47 21.13
C ALA A 137 11.04 4.80 21.07
N LEU A 138 11.59 5.82 20.40
CA LEU A 138 10.89 7.08 20.16
C LEU A 138 9.68 6.88 19.24
N GLU A 139 9.83 6.18 18.12
CA GLU A 139 8.72 5.87 17.21
C GLU A 139 7.57 5.14 17.92
N THR A 140 7.90 4.20 18.81
CA THR A 140 6.91 3.48 19.64
C THR A 140 6.21 4.45 20.59
N GLY A 141 6.97 5.28 21.32
CA GLY A 141 6.39 6.27 22.24
C GLY A 141 5.57 7.37 21.54
N GLU A 142 5.93 7.76 20.33
CA GLU A 142 5.15 8.68 19.50
C GLU A 142 3.83 8.05 19.06
N LEU A 143 3.82 6.77 18.68
CA LEU A 143 2.60 6.04 18.37
C LEU A 143 1.69 5.89 19.59
N GLU A 144 2.23 5.52 20.74
CA GLU A 144 1.48 5.46 22.02
C GLU A 144 0.86 6.82 22.35
N TYR A 145 1.63 7.90 22.22
CA TYR A 145 1.16 9.27 22.46
C TYR A 145 0.03 9.66 21.49
N LYS A 146 0.20 9.42 20.19
CA LYS A 146 -0.83 9.69 19.18
C LYS A 146 -2.07 8.84 19.42
N THR A 147 -1.92 7.58 19.77
CA THR A 147 -3.03 6.68 20.11
C THR A 147 -3.83 7.20 21.29
N GLY A 148 -3.15 7.66 22.36
CA GLY A 148 -3.80 8.32 23.49
C GLY A 148 -4.54 9.61 23.11
N LYS A 149 -4.01 10.38 22.15
CA LYS A 149 -4.67 11.60 21.63
C LYS A 149 -5.89 11.29 20.78
N LEU A 150 -5.80 10.31 19.88
CA LEU A 150 -6.93 9.84 19.08
C LEU A 150 -8.04 9.32 19.99
N ALA A 151 -7.68 8.52 21.00
CA ALA A 151 -8.61 8.04 22.03
C ALA A 151 -9.32 9.20 22.75
N GLU A 152 -8.59 10.24 23.16
CA GLU A 152 -9.16 11.42 23.83
C GLU A 152 -10.19 12.15 22.96
N VAL A 153 -9.97 12.22 21.64
CA VAL A 153 -10.92 12.85 20.72
C VAL A 153 -12.16 11.98 20.54
N ILE A 154 -11.99 10.67 20.31
CA ILE A 154 -13.10 9.71 20.14
C ILE A 154 -13.95 9.61 21.42
N ASP A 155 -13.33 9.44 22.59
CA ASP A 155 -14.06 9.34 23.87
C ASP A 155 -14.82 10.64 24.22
N GLY A 156 -14.40 11.76 23.62
CA GLY A 156 -15.03 13.06 23.78
C GLY A 156 -16.23 13.32 22.86
N THR A 157 -16.64 12.34 22.06
CA THR A 157 -17.81 12.44 21.17
C THR A 157 -19.11 12.37 21.99
N ASP A 158 -19.88 13.47 22.01
CA ASP A 158 -21.15 13.58 22.74
C ASP A 158 -22.37 13.10 21.91
N GLY A 159 -22.26 11.94 21.26
CA GLY A 159 -23.32 11.36 20.43
C GLY A 159 -22.76 10.44 19.34
N LYS A 160 -22.66 10.93 18.10
CA LYS A 160 -22.13 10.14 16.97
C LYS A 160 -20.90 10.77 16.33
N LEU A 161 -19.98 9.90 15.91
CA LEU A 161 -18.84 10.26 15.07
C LEU A 161 -19.22 10.07 13.60
N THR A 162 -18.80 10.96 12.72
CA THR A 162 -18.86 10.74 11.26
C THR A 162 -17.45 10.61 10.70
N ILE A 163 -17.26 9.65 9.80
CA ILE A 163 -16.00 9.42 9.09
C ILE A 163 -16.25 9.72 7.62
N LEU A 164 -15.66 10.79 7.11
CA LEU A 164 -15.80 11.20 5.72
C LEU A 164 -14.59 10.71 4.92
N THR A 165 -14.86 9.91 3.89
CA THR A 165 -13.86 9.44 2.91
C THR A 165 -13.51 10.53 1.90
N SER A 166 -12.52 10.29 1.04
CA SER A 166 -12.33 11.09 -0.18
C SER A 166 -13.56 11.04 -1.10
N PRO A 167 -13.77 12.06 -1.95
CA PRO A 167 -14.78 12.03 -2.99
C PRO A 167 -14.57 10.87 -3.96
N SER A 168 -15.63 10.14 -4.32
CA SER A 168 -15.56 8.92 -5.15
C SER A 168 -14.53 7.91 -4.61
N PRO A 169 -14.72 7.44 -3.37
CA PRO A 169 -13.64 6.85 -2.59
C PRO A 169 -13.09 5.57 -3.21
N ASP A 170 -11.79 5.42 -3.07
CA ASP A 170 -11.05 4.24 -3.49
C ASP A 170 -10.99 3.18 -2.36
N PRO A 171 -10.37 2.01 -2.61
CA PRO A 171 -10.25 1.00 -1.58
C PRO A 171 -9.49 1.43 -0.32
N ASP A 172 -8.49 2.31 -0.42
CA ASP A 172 -7.70 2.73 0.74
C ASP A 172 -8.52 3.65 1.65
N SER A 173 -9.23 4.61 1.06
CA SER A 173 -10.13 5.51 1.78
C SER A 173 -11.26 4.75 2.49
N ILE A 174 -11.92 3.82 1.78
CA ILE A 174 -13.00 3.00 2.35
C ILE A 174 -12.46 2.11 3.49
N ALA A 175 -11.32 1.43 3.27
CA ALA A 175 -10.73 0.55 4.26
C ALA A 175 -10.27 1.29 5.52
N SER A 176 -9.68 2.47 5.34
CA SER A 176 -9.27 3.36 6.43
C SER A 176 -10.48 3.82 7.26
N ALA A 177 -11.60 4.15 6.61
CA ALA A 177 -12.83 4.52 7.29
C ALA A 177 -13.42 3.34 8.09
N VAL A 178 -13.46 2.14 7.51
CA VAL A 178 -13.91 0.91 8.20
C VAL A 178 -13.04 0.61 9.41
N ALA A 179 -11.72 0.82 9.31
CA ALA A 179 -10.81 0.64 10.42
C ALA A 179 -11.02 1.66 11.54
N LEU A 180 -11.23 2.94 11.19
CA LEU A 180 -11.52 3.98 12.19
C LEU A 180 -12.89 3.78 12.84
N GLN A 181 -13.90 3.29 12.10
CA GLN A 181 -15.20 2.90 12.65
C GLN A 181 -15.02 1.77 13.67
N ALA A 182 -14.23 0.74 13.35
CA ALA A 182 -13.94 -0.34 14.29
C ALA A 182 -13.18 0.14 15.56
N ILE A 183 -12.31 1.15 15.42
CA ILE A 183 -11.65 1.80 16.56
C ILE A 183 -12.68 2.56 17.41
N ALA A 184 -13.61 3.31 16.80
CA ALA A 184 -14.66 4.00 17.53
C ALA A 184 -15.60 3.01 18.26
N ASP A 185 -16.01 1.94 17.59
CA ASP A 185 -16.86 0.88 18.15
C ASP A 185 -16.19 0.19 19.35
N ALA A 186 -14.88 -0.10 19.27
CA ALA A 186 -14.12 -0.68 20.37
C ALA A 186 -14.05 0.24 21.61
N ARG A 187 -14.40 1.52 21.44
CA ARG A 187 -14.47 2.55 22.48
C ARG A 187 -15.90 2.93 22.85
N ASP A 188 -16.89 2.12 22.44
CA ASP A 188 -18.31 2.35 22.68
C ASP A 188 -18.87 3.65 22.06
N VAL A 189 -18.27 4.12 20.94
CA VAL A 189 -18.72 5.29 20.19
C VAL A 189 -19.27 4.86 18.83
N GLU A 190 -20.54 5.16 18.57
CA GLU A 190 -21.18 4.86 17.29
C GLU A 190 -20.65 5.80 16.20
N ALA A 191 -20.24 5.23 15.05
CA ALA A 191 -19.72 5.98 13.93
C ALA A 191 -20.39 5.59 12.60
N ASP A 192 -20.75 6.58 11.79
CA ASP A 192 -21.25 6.39 10.43
C ASP A 192 -20.16 6.77 9.41
N ILE A 193 -20.01 5.98 8.34
CA ILE A 193 -19.08 6.26 7.25
C ILE A 193 -19.82 6.96 6.13
N LEU A 194 -19.38 8.17 5.79
CA LEU A 194 -19.96 9.02 4.75
C LEU A 194 -19.04 9.10 3.54
N TYR A 195 -19.64 9.21 2.35
CA TYR A 195 -18.92 9.48 1.10
C TYR A 195 -19.65 10.53 0.25
N ASP A 196 -18.89 11.24 -0.57
CA ASP A 196 -19.40 12.15 -1.61
C ASP A 196 -19.20 11.55 -3.01
N GLY A 197 -20.08 11.93 -3.94
CA GLY A 197 -20.03 11.49 -5.34
C GLY A 197 -20.60 10.08 -5.56
N GLU A 198 -20.04 9.35 -6.53
CA GLU A 198 -20.46 8.00 -6.87
C GLU A 198 -19.34 6.99 -6.58
N ILE A 199 -19.69 5.79 -6.14
CA ILE A 199 -18.76 4.65 -6.10
C ILE A 199 -18.65 4.12 -7.54
N GLY A 200 -17.88 4.81 -8.38
CA GLY A 200 -17.92 4.63 -9.84
C GLY A 200 -17.37 3.30 -10.33
N ILE A 201 -16.24 2.85 -9.77
CA ILE A 201 -15.53 1.64 -10.21
C ILE A 201 -16.27 0.38 -9.71
N GLN A 202 -16.45 -0.61 -10.60
CA GLN A 202 -17.18 -1.84 -10.24
C GLN A 202 -16.48 -2.62 -9.14
N GLU A 203 -15.16 -2.64 -9.15
CA GLU A 203 -14.30 -3.23 -8.13
C GLU A 203 -14.58 -2.62 -6.75
N ASN A 204 -14.69 -1.29 -6.66
CA ASN A 204 -15.00 -0.60 -5.39
C ASN A 204 -16.45 -0.89 -4.94
N ARG A 205 -17.41 -0.99 -5.87
CA ARG A 205 -18.78 -1.43 -5.54
C ARG A 205 -18.82 -2.87 -5.08
N ALA A 206 -18.08 -3.76 -5.73
CA ALA A 206 -17.95 -5.14 -5.32
C ALA A 206 -17.30 -5.24 -3.94
N PHE A 207 -16.26 -4.44 -3.69
CA PHE A 207 -15.58 -4.33 -2.39
C PHE A 207 -16.56 -4.02 -1.27
N VAL A 208 -17.33 -2.94 -1.40
CA VAL A 208 -18.34 -2.53 -0.42
C VAL A 208 -19.42 -3.60 -0.23
N ASN A 209 -19.98 -4.13 -1.32
CA ASN A 209 -21.08 -5.09 -1.27
C ASN A 209 -20.66 -6.46 -0.72
N LEU A 210 -19.51 -6.99 -1.14
CA LEU A 210 -19.03 -8.31 -0.72
C LEU A 210 -18.59 -8.32 0.74
N LEU A 211 -18.05 -7.21 1.22
CA LEU A 211 -17.71 -7.05 2.64
C LEU A 211 -18.91 -6.60 3.48
N GLY A 212 -20.02 -6.15 2.88
CA GLY A 212 -21.17 -5.63 3.61
C GLY A 212 -20.83 -4.37 4.41
N ILE A 213 -20.06 -3.47 3.80
CA ILE A 213 -19.69 -2.19 4.40
C ILE A 213 -20.86 -1.21 4.24
N ASP A 214 -21.32 -0.66 5.36
CA ASP A 214 -22.42 0.31 5.39
C ASP A 214 -21.86 1.71 5.11
N LEU A 215 -21.95 2.15 3.86
CA LEU A 215 -21.63 3.51 3.43
C LEU A 215 -22.91 4.32 3.26
N VAL A 216 -22.92 5.54 3.81
CA VAL A 216 -24.06 6.45 3.70
C VAL A 216 -23.67 7.62 2.80
N SER A 217 -24.52 7.94 1.81
CA SER A 217 -24.28 9.12 0.98
C SER A 217 -24.37 10.37 1.84
N ARG A 218 -23.38 11.25 1.71
CA ARG A 218 -23.35 12.53 2.43
C ARG A 218 -24.57 13.41 2.09
N GLU A 219 -25.13 13.28 0.88
CA GLU A 219 -26.32 14.01 0.44
C GLU A 219 -27.60 13.59 1.20
N ASP A 220 -27.62 12.40 1.78
CA ASP A 220 -28.79 11.83 2.48
C ASP A 220 -28.82 12.17 3.98
N VAL A 221 -27.78 12.80 4.52
CA VAL A 221 -27.63 13.10 5.95
C VAL A 221 -27.27 14.56 6.20
N ASP A 222 -27.63 15.10 7.36
CA ASP A 222 -27.11 16.39 7.82
C ASP A 222 -25.83 16.16 8.63
N ILE A 223 -24.74 16.90 8.36
CA ILE A 223 -23.48 16.69 9.10
C ILE A 223 -23.57 17.28 10.49
N ASP A 224 -24.47 18.24 10.68
CA ASP A 224 -24.70 18.89 11.95
C ASP A 224 -25.37 17.94 12.96
N ASP A 225 -25.88 16.78 12.51
CA ASP A 225 -26.39 15.72 13.38
C ASP A 225 -25.27 14.90 14.07
N TYR A 226 -24.03 15.05 13.62
CA TYR A 226 -22.85 14.38 14.21
C TYR A 226 -22.08 15.32 15.12
N ASP A 227 -21.46 14.79 16.18
CA ASP A 227 -20.70 15.60 17.15
C ASP A 227 -19.23 15.72 16.78
N THR A 228 -18.66 14.67 16.17
CA THR A 228 -17.24 14.59 15.82
C THR A 228 -17.07 14.25 14.36
N LEU A 229 -16.20 14.99 13.67
CA LEU A 229 -15.89 14.78 12.26
C LEU A 229 -14.46 14.28 12.07
N ALA A 230 -14.32 13.10 11.46
CA ALA A 230 -13.06 12.57 10.98
C ALA A 230 -12.97 12.66 9.46
N LEU A 231 -11.83 13.11 8.94
CA LEU A 231 -11.44 12.94 7.54
C LEU A 231 -10.36 11.87 7.45
N VAL A 232 -10.52 10.94 6.52
CA VAL A 232 -9.53 9.91 6.23
C VAL A 232 -9.22 9.90 4.74
N ASP A 233 -7.92 9.83 4.42
CA ASP A 233 -7.43 9.68 3.05
C ASP A 233 -8.03 10.71 2.09
N HIS A 234 -7.78 11.99 2.39
CA HIS A 234 -8.54 13.13 1.90
C HIS A 234 -7.63 14.27 1.38
N ALA A 235 -6.32 14.03 1.27
CA ALA A 235 -5.32 15.04 0.93
C ALA A 235 -5.55 15.73 -0.43
N GLU A 236 -6.11 15.01 -1.41
CA GLU A 236 -6.32 15.52 -2.78
C GLU A 236 -7.50 16.50 -2.92
N ALA A 237 -8.29 16.70 -1.86
CA ALA A 237 -9.40 17.63 -1.91
C ALA A 237 -8.91 19.07 -2.09
N THR A 238 -9.41 19.73 -3.14
CA THR A 238 -9.00 21.11 -3.51
C THR A 238 -9.95 22.19 -3.00
N GLU A 239 -11.13 21.80 -2.51
CA GLU A 239 -12.10 22.70 -1.88
C GLU A 239 -12.57 22.10 -0.55
N PRO A 240 -12.84 22.94 0.48
CA PRO A 240 -13.38 22.46 1.75
C PRO A 240 -14.71 21.76 1.51
N ILE A 241 -14.79 20.48 1.88
CA ILE A 241 -16.01 19.69 1.66
C ILE A 241 -17.11 20.06 2.65
N VAL A 242 -16.71 20.54 3.84
CA VAL A 242 -17.64 20.92 4.90
C VAL A 242 -17.26 22.28 5.48
N ASP A 243 -18.26 23.11 5.79
CA ASP A 243 -18.09 24.37 6.53
C ASP A 243 -18.11 24.12 8.04
N ARG A 244 -17.29 23.17 8.49
CA ARG A 244 -17.20 22.72 9.88
C ARG A 244 -15.76 22.36 10.23
N ALA A 245 -15.38 22.56 11.48
CA ALA A 245 -14.08 22.15 11.98
C ALA A 245 -13.94 20.61 11.94
N VAL A 246 -12.80 20.15 11.44
CA VAL A 246 -12.40 18.74 11.47
C VAL A 246 -11.86 18.43 12.86
N ASP A 247 -12.24 17.30 13.46
CA ASP A 247 -11.74 16.87 14.76
C ASP A 247 -10.56 15.90 14.63
N ILE A 248 -10.63 15.00 13.64
CA ILE A 248 -9.65 13.93 13.38
C ILE A 248 -9.24 14.01 11.90
N TYR A 249 -7.95 14.07 11.62
CA TYR A 249 -7.40 13.98 10.26
C TYR A 249 -6.33 12.90 10.20
N ILE A 250 -6.51 11.88 9.35
CA ILE A 250 -5.53 10.81 9.17
C ILE A 250 -5.30 10.58 7.68
N ASP A 251 -4.04 10.66 7.27
CA ASP A 251 -3.69 10.55 5.86
C ASP A 251 -2.24 10.11 5.66
N HIS A 252 -1.96 9.49 4.53
CA HIS A 252 -0.61 9.19 4.08
C HIS A 252 -0.02 10.27 3.15
N ALA A 253 -0.79 11.30 2.77
CA ALA A 253 -0.33 12.43 1.98
C ALA A 253 -0.55 13.78 2.70
N GLU A 254 0.27 14.78 2.36
CA GLU A 254 0.07 16.15 2.87
C GLU A 254 -1.16 16.78 2.20
N PRO A 255 -2.08 17.39 2.97
CA PRO A 255 -3.29 17.97 2.40
C PRO A 255 -2.99 19.24 1.60
N GLU A 256 -3.73 19.44 0.50
CA GLU A 256 -3.71 20.68 -0.27
C GLU A 256 -4.41 21.84 0.46
N LEU A 257 -5.24 21.52 1.47
CA LEU A 257 -5.99 22.46 2.31
C LEU A 257 -5.44 22.46 3.74
N GLU A 258 -5.41 23.63 4.37
CA GLU A 258 -5.02 23.75 5.77
C GLU A 258 -6.20 23.38 6.70
N TYR A 259 -6.00 22.34 7.50
CA TYR A 259 -6.90 21.93 8.59
C TYR A 259 -6.24 22.18 9.94
N GLU A 260 -7.02 22.49 10.98
CA GLU A 260 -6.54 22.58 12.37
C GLU A 260 -7.29 21.57 13.26
N PRO A 261 -7.11 20.26 13.04
CA PRO A 261 -7.87 19.26 13.78
C PRO A 261 -7.37 19.09 15.21
N ARG A 262 -8.23 18.52 16.07
CA ARG A 262 -7.86 18.18 17.45
C ARG A 262 -6.85 17.02 17.50
N PHE A 263 -6.91 16.16 16.49
CA PHE A 263 -5.96 15.08 16.26
C PHE A 263 -5.57 15.03 14.78
N GLU A 264 -4.26 14.96 14.52
CA GLU A 264 -3.69 14.85 13.18
C GLU A 264 -2.64 13.74 13.16
N ASP A 265 -2.69 12.89 12.13
CA ASP A 265 -1.61 11.97 11.81
C ASP A 265 -1.40 11.88 10.30
N ILE A 266 -0.40 12.59 9.81
CA ILE A 266 0.01 12.60 8.39
C ILE A 266 1.35 11.86 8.25
N ARG A 267 1.41 10.84 7.40
CA ARG A 267 2.63 10.01 7.21
C ARG A 267 3.02 9.83 5.73
N PRO A 268 3.68 10.84 5.12
CA PRO A 268 4.13 10.82 3.71
C PRO A 268 5.14 9.73 3.34
N ASN A 269 5.68 9.04 4.34
CA ASN A 269 6.67 7.99 4.17
C ASN A 269 6.07 6.57 4.19
N ILE A 270 4.74 6.45 4.12
CA ILE A 270 4.00 5.19 4.07
C ILE A 270 3.12 5.20 2.81
N ALA A 271 2.89 4.03 2.23
CA ALA A 271 2.19 3.94 0.95
C ALA A 271 0.69 4.17 1.03
N SER A 272 0.04 3.91 2.17
CA SER A 272 -1.41 3.95 2.30
C SER A 272 -1.88 4.37 3.70
N THR A 273 -3.04 5.00 3.76
CA THR A 273 -3.75 5.35 5.00
C THR A 273 -4.17 4.07 5.75
N SER A 274 -4.51 2.99 5.04
CA SER A 274 -4.79 1.66 5.64
C SER A 274 -3.62 1.11 6.45
N THR A 275 -2.37 1.34 6.01
CA THR A 275 -1.19 0.94 6.80
C THR A 275 -1.09 1.74 8.10
N ILE A 276 -1.47 3.01 8.11
CA ILE A 276 -1.50 3.85 9.32
C ILE A 276 -2.55 3.30 10.29
N LEU A 277 -3.76 3.06 9.82
CA LEU A 277 -4.87 2.56 10.65
C LEU A 277 -4.61 1.15 11.18
N THR A 278 -3.91 0.30 10.41
CA THR A 278 -3.47 -1.01 10.89
C THR A 278 -2.57 -0.89 12.13
N LYS A 279 -1.69 0.12 12.18
CA LYS A 279 -0.86 0.37 13.37
C LYS A 279 -1.70 0.81 14.57
N TYR A 280 -2.73 1.63 14.37
CA TYR A 280 -3.63 2.00 15.46
C TYR A 280 -4.43 0.81 15.98
N ILE A 281 -4.90 -0.08 15.11
CA ILE A 281 -5.57 -1.31 15.53
C ILE A 281 -4.66 -2.17 16.41
N GLN A 282 -3.38 -2.29 16.03
CA GLN A 282 -2.38 -3.01 16.82
C GLN A 282 -2.16 -2.34 18.19
N GLU A 283 -1.99 -1.02 18.21
CA GLU A 283 -1.72 -0.26 19.44
C GLU A 283 -2.92 -0.25 20.40
N PHE A 284 -4.15 -0.21 19.87
CA PHE A 284 -5.38 -0.35 20.67
C PHE A 284 -5.68 -1.80 21.09
N ASP A 285 -4.89 -2.79 20.63
CA ASP A 285 -5.11 -4.23 20.86
C ASP A 285 -6.55 -4.69 20.47
N ILE A 286 -7.04 -4.18 19.34
CA ILE A 286 -8.40 -4.48 18.86
C ILE A 286 -8.43 -5.85 18.18
N SER A 287 -9.40 -6.68 18.58
CA SER A 287 -9.69 -7.94 17.91
C SER A 287 -10.30 -7.68 16.52
N LEU A 288 -9.54 -7.97 15.47
CA LEU A 288 -9.96 -7.79 14.09
C LEU A 288 -11.10 -8.74 13.69
N SER A 289 -12.15 -8.18 13.08
CA SER A 289 -13.11 -8.96 12.31
C SER A 289 -12.54 -9.32 10.94
N GLU A 290 -13.04 -10.39 10.31
CA GLU A 290 -12.68 -10.73 8.93
C GLU A 290 -12.95 -9.55 7.98
N GLN A 291 -14.03 -8.79 8.21
CA GLN A 291 -14.42 -7.64 7.40
C GLN A 291 -13.34 -6.54 7.44
N VAL A 292 -12.94 -6.08 8.63
CA VAL A 292 -11.94 -5.02 8.80
C VAL A 292 -10.57 -5.47 8.28
N ALA A 293 -10.17 -6.71 8.59
CA ALA A 293 -8.88 -7.23 8.12
C ALA A 293 -8.82 -7.33 6.60
N THR A 294 -9.90 -7.82 5.97
CA THR A 294 -9.99 -7.94 4.50
C THR A 294 -10.03 -6.57 3.84
N ALA A 295 -10.75 -5.61 4.41
CA ALA A 295 -10.79 -4.24 3.93
C ALA A 295 -9.39 -3.62 3.93
N LEU A 296 -8.71 -3.64 5.07
CA LEU A 296 -7.36 -3.08 5.22
C LEU A 296 -6.34 -3.75 4.30
N LEU A 297 -6.35 -5.08 4.19
CA LEU A 297 -5.41 -5.76 3.30
C LEU A 297 -5.67 -5.40 1.83
N TYR A 298 -6.94 -5.29 1.42
CA TYR A 298 -7.27 -4.88 0.06
C TYR A 298 -6.87 -3.42 -0.21
N GLY A 299 -7.13 -2.49 0.72
CA GLY A 299 -6.71 -1.09 0.63
C GLY A 299 -5.19 -0.95 0.41
N ILE A 300 -4.39 -1.62 1.25
CA ILE A 300 -2.92 -1.64 1.12
C ILE A 300 -2.49 -2.20 -0.25
N ARG A 301 -3.11 -3.30 -0.71
CA ARG A 301 -2.76 -3.92 -2.01
C ARG A 301 -3.19 -3.06 -3.19
N ALA A 302 -4.35 -2.40 -3.13
CA ALA A 302 -4.81 -1.52 -4.19
C ALA A 302 -3.84 -0.35 -4.37
N GLU A 303 -3.46 0.30 -3.27
CA GLU A 303 -2.60 1.49 -3.30
C GLU A 303 -1.16 1.17 -3.77
N THR A 304 -0.62 0.06 -3.28
CA THR A 304 0.74 -0.41 -3.64
C THR A 304 0.81 -1.18 -4.96
N LEU A 305 -0.30 -1.29 -5.71
CA LEU A 305 -0.43 -2.12 -6.90
C LEU A 305 0.07 -3.56 -6.66
N ASP A 306 -0.47 -4.19 -5.62
CA ASP A 306 -0.10 -5.55 -5.18
C ASP A 306 1.39 -5.63 -4.84
N PHE A 307 1.86 -4.67 -4.03
CA PHE A 307 3.24 -4.52 -3.56
C PHE A 307 4.29 -4.30 -4.66
N LYS A 308 3.88 -3.83 -5.85
CA LYS A 308 4.78 -3.60 -7.00
C LYS A 308 5.25 -2.16 -7.09
N ARG A 309 4.54 -1.23 -6.44
CA ARG A 309 4.78 0.21 -6.53
C ARG A 309 4.77 0.83 -5.14
N ASP A 310 5.72 1.73 -4.91
CA ASP A 310 5.82 2.61 -3.73
C ASP A 310 5.66 1.91 -2.37
N THR A 311 5.96 0.60 -2.33
CA THR A 311 5.76 -0.27 -1.16
C THR A 311 6.86 -0.07 -0.13
N THR A 312 6.46 0.10 1.12
CA THR A 312 7.38 0.27 2.25
C THR A 312 7.44 -0.99 3.13
N PRO A 313 8.48 -1.14 3.98
CA PRO A 313 8.51 -2.21 4.99
C PRO A 313 7.31 -2.17 5.95
N ALA A 314 6.73 -0.97 6.19
CA ALA A 314 5.55 -0.83 7.03
C ALA A 314 4.33 -1.48 6.39
N ASP A 315 4.14 -1.32 5.08
CA ASP A 315 3.02 -1.92 4.34
C ASP A 315 3.11 -3.45 4.34
N LEU A 316 4.31 -4.00 4.14
CA LEU A 316 4.53 -5.45 4.20
C LEU A 316 4.30 -6.01 5.61
N THR A 317 4.70 -5.26 6.64
CA THR A 317 4.50 -5.66 8.04
C THR A 317 3.02 -5.61 8.41
N ALA A 318 2.30 -4.56 8.00
CA ALA A 318 0.86 -4.43 8.18
C ALA A 318 0.12 -5.56 7.44
N ALA A 319 0.46 -5.81 6.18
CA ALA A 319 -0.10 -6.90 5.41
C ALA A 319 0.15 -8.27 6.07
N ALA A 320 1.37 -8.54 6.55
CA ALA A 320 1.71 -9.78 7.24
C ALA A 320 0.92 -9.95 8.56
N TYR A 321 0.66 -8.85 9.27
CA TYR A 321 -0.18 -8.86 10.47
C TYR A 321 -1.64 -9.15 10.15
N LEU A 322 -2.19 -8.53 9.10
CA LEU A 322 -3.59 -8.69 8.69
C LEU A 322 -3.87 -10.08 8.09
N TYR A 323 -2.92 -10.62 7.34
CA TYR A 323 -3.08 -11.82 6.51
C TYR A 323 -3.79 -13.00 7.20
N PRO A 324 -3.48 -13.37 8.46
CA PRO A 324 -4.13 -14.51 9.12
C PRO A 324 -5.62 -14.31 9.43
N PHE A 325 -6.11 -13.07 9.43
CA PHE A 325 -7.49 -12.70 9.79
C PHE A 325 -8.38 -12.44 8.57
N VAL A 326 -7.80 -12.45 7.36
CA VAL A 326 -8.48 -12.07 6.13
C VAL A 326 -9.34 -13.21 5.61
N ASN A 327 -10.51 -12.86 5.06
CA ASN A 327 -11.29 -13.75 4.24
C ASN A 327 -10.72 -13.77 2.81
N HIS A 328 -9.85 -14.74 2.53
CA HIS A 328 -9.15 -14.83 1.24
C HIS A 328 -10.10 -15.08 0.05
N ASP A 329 -11.22 -15.77 0.26
CA ASP A 329 -12.21 -16.01 -0.80
C ASP A 329 -12.91 -14.71 -1.20
N THR A 330 -13.23 -13.86 -0.22
CA THR A 330 -13.79 -12.53 -0.48
C THR A 330 -12.75 -11.62 -1.12
N LEU A 331 -11.51 -11.62 -0.62
CA LEU A 331 -10.42 -10.83 -1.21
C LEU A 331 -10.20 -11.16 -2.69
N GLU A 332 -10.16 -12.45 -3.05
CA GLU A 332 -10.02 -12.89 -4.45
C GLU A 332 -11.19 -12.41 -5.32
N GLN A 333 -12.42 -12.45 -4.81
CA GLN A 333 -13.60 -11.98 -5.54
C GLN A 333 -13.59 -10.46 -5.76
N VAL A 334 -13.06 -9.69 -4.80
CA VAL A 334 -12.91 -8.24 -4.93
C VAL A 334 -11.79 -7.89 -5.92
N GLU A 335 -10.65 -8.58 -5.84
CA GLU A 335 -9.50 -8.35 -6.74
C GLU A 335 -9.74 -8.78 -8.19
N SER A 336 -10.69 -9.68 -8.41
CA SER A 336 -11.02 -10.22 -9.72
C SER A 336 -12.51 -10.53 -9.81
N PRO A 337 -13.36 -9.49 -9.93
CA PRO A 337 -14.80 -9.69 -10.03
C PRO A 337 -15.15 -10.56 -11.24
N SER A 338 -16.08 -11.50 -11.03
CA SER A 338 -16.49 -12.41 -12.10
C SER A 338 -17.20 -11.65 -13.22
N MET A 339 -16.75 -11.82 -14.45
CA MET A 339 -17.39 -11.25 -15.64
C MET A 339 -18.62 -12.07 -16.05
N SER A 340 -19.73 -11.40 -16.36
CA SER A 340 -20.92 -12.08 -16.88
C SER A 340 -20.69 -12.53 -18.34
N PRO A 341 -21.35 -13.60 -18.81
CA PRO A 341 -21.27 -14.00 -20.23
C PRO A 341 -21.70 -12.88 -21.19
N GLU A 342 -22.71 -12.07 -20.81
CA GLU A 342 -23.16 -10.93 -21.61
C GLU A 342 -22.07 -9.86 -21.71
N THR A 343 -21.43 -9.52 -20.59
CA THR A 343 -20.31 -8.57 -20.57
C THR A 343 -19.14 -9.06 -21.44
N LEU A 344 -18.85 -10.36 -21.40
CA LEU A 344 -17.82 -10.96 -22.24
C LEU A 344 -18.17 -10.88 -23.73
N ASP A 345 -19.44 -11.09 -24.09
CA ASP A 345 -19.93 -10.95 -25.47
C ASP A 345 -19.84 -9.49 -25.94
N VAL A 346 -20.22 -8.52 -25.10
CA VAL A 346 -20.08 -7.08 -25.36
C VAL A 346 -18.62 -6.70 -25.60
N LEU A 347 -17.72 -7.15 -24.73
CA LEU A 347 -16.29 -6.95 -24.89
C LEU A 347 -15.79 -7.58 -26.19
N ALA A 348 -16.25 -8.78 -26.55
CA ALA A 348 -15.86 -9.45 -27.78
C ALA A 348 -16.31 -8.70 -29.04
N GLU A 349 -17.53 -8.13 -29.05
CA GLU A 349 -18.02 -7.26 -30.12
C GLU A 349 -17.21 -5.96 -30.19
N ALA A 350 -17.02 -5.28 -29.05
CA ALA A 350 -16.24 -4.05 -28.98
C ALA A 350 -14.77 -4.27 -29.43
N ILE A 351 -14.17 -5.41 -29.11
CA ILE A 351 -12.85 -5.78 -29.63
C ILE A 351 -12.90 -5.92 -31.15
N ARG A 352 -13.88 -6.65 -31.70
CA ARG A 352 -13.98 -6.92 -33.14
C ARG A 352 -14.22 -5.66 -33.97
N ASN A 353 -15.01 -4.72 -33.46
CA ASN A 353 -15.47 -3.53 -34.19
C ASN A 353 -14.66 -2.25 -33.89
N ARG A 354 -13.50 -2.38 -33.22
CA ARG A 354 -12.66 -1.24 -32.86
C ARG A 354 -12.07 -0.56 -34.09
N GLU A 355 -12.10 0.76 -34.10
CA GLU A 355 -11.37 1.60 -35.04
C GLU A 355 -10.40 2.49 -34.26
N VAL A 356 -9.16 2.57 -34.72
CA VAL A 356 -8.10 3.33 -34.06
C VAL A 356 -7.61 4.43 -35.00
N GLN A 357 -7.59 5.66 -34.51
CA GLN A 357 -6.97 6.79 -35.20
C GLN A 357 -6.06 7.55 -34.23
N GLY A 358 -4.75 7.54 -34.51
CA GLY A 358 -3.74 8.02 -33.57
C GLY A 358 -3.77 7.21 -32.28
N SER A 359 -3.93 7.89 -31.15
CA SER A 359 -4.07 7.28 -29.81
C SER A 359 -5.54 7.16 -29.34
N HIS A 360 -6.50 7.38 -30.23
CA HIS A 360 -7.94 7.34 -29.93
C HIS A 360 -8.56 6.08 -30.53
N LEU A 361 -9.36 5.39 -29.74
CA LEU A 361 -10.08 4.19 -30.15
C LEU A 361 -11.59 4.40 -29.98
N VAL A 362 -12.34 4.15 -31.04
CA VAL A 362 -13.80 4.15 -31.00
C VAL A 362 -14.31 2.77 -31.39
N SER A 363 -15.27 2.23 -30.64
CA SER A 363 -15.84 0.93 -30.96
C SER A 363 -17.35 0.85 -30.75
N ASN A 364 -17.96 -0.04 -31.51
CA ASN A 364 -19.38 -0.37 -31.46
C ASN A 364 -19.56 -1.76 -30.83
N ALA A 365 -20.33 -1.84 -29.74
CA ALA A 365 -20.67 -3.06 -29.03
C ALA A 365 -22.00 -3.69 -29.50
N GLY A 366 -22.61 -3.18 -30.57
CA GLY A 366 -23.82 -3.75 -31.14
C GLY A 366 -25.06 -3.35 -30.35
N PHE A 367 -25.90 -4.34 -30.07
CA PHE A 367 -27.08 -4.16 -29.23
C PHE A 367 -26.87 -4.85 -27.88
N VAL A 368 -27.01 -4.10 -26.80
CA VAL A 368 -26.74 -4.58 -25.44
C VAL A 368 -27.98 -4.40 -24.57
N ARG A 369 -28.04 -5.14 -23.45
CA ARG A 369 -29.03 -4.89 -22.39
C ARG A 369 -28.34 -4.32 -21.16
N ASP A 370 -27.18 -4.87 -20.84
CA ASP A 370 -26.30 -4.36 -19.80
C ASP A 370 -25.49 -3.15 -20.29
N ARG A 371 -25.76 -1.99 -19.69
CA ARG A 371 -25.07 -0.73 -19.98
C ARG A 371 -23.68 -0.68 -19.33
N ASP A 372 -23.54 -1.32 -18.16
CA ASP A 372 -22.28 -1.32 -17.41
C ASP A 372 -21.18 -2.09 -18.16
N ALA A 373 -21.58 -3.06 -18.99
CA ALA A 373 -20.69 -3.77 -19.89
C ALA A 373 -19.95 -2.85 -20.87
N LEU A 374 -20.52 -1.68 -21.24
CA LEU A 374 -19.86 -0.71 -22.13
C LEU A 374 -18.69 -0.01 -21.44
N ALA A 375 -18.86 0.36 -20.18
CA ALA A 375 -17.81 0.96 -19.37
C ALA A 375 -16.62 0.00 -19.22
N GLN A 376 -16.90 -1.28 -18.93
CA GLN A 376 -15.87 -2.32 -18.86
C GLN A 376 -15.17 -2.51 -20.22
N ALA A 377 -15.93 -2.56 -21.31
CA ALA A 377 -15.35 -2.69 -22.64
C ALA A 377 -14.43 -1.51 -22.97
N ALA A 378 -14.84 -0.28 -22.67
CA ALA A 378 -14.01 0.91 -22.85
C ALA A 378 -12.72 0.82 -22.01
N GLN A 379 -12.82 0.45 -20.73
CA GLN A 379 -11.68 0.31 -19.83
C GLN A 379 -10.68 -0.75 -20.31
N HIS A 380 -11.15 -1.92 -20.77
CA HIS A 380 -10.27 -2.95 -21.31
C HIS A 380 -9.56 -2.51 -22.59
N LEU A 381 -10.26 -1.81 -23.49
CA LEU A 381 -9.68 -1.32 -24.73
C LEU A 381 -8.66 -0.20 -24.48
N LEU A 382 -8.78 0.54 -23.37
CA LEU A 382 -7.84 1.59 -22.97
C LEU A 382 -6.48 1.04 -22.52
N ASN A 383 -6.40 -0.27 -22.29
CA ASN A 383 -5.14 -0.96 -21.97
C ASN A 383 -4.39 -1.45 -23.21
N LEU A 384 -4.93 -1.22 -24.42
CA LEU A 384 -4.20 -1.51 -25.66
C LEU A 384 -3.00 -0.57 -25.83
N GLU A 385 -1.89 -1.13 -26.30
CA GLU A 385 -0.65 -0.37 -26.54
C GLU A 385 -0.90 0.80 -27.50
N GLY A 386 -0.50 2.00 -27.07
CA GLY A 386 -0.62 3.23 -27.86
C GLY A 386 -1.97 3.95 -27.75
N ILE A 387 -2.93 3.44 -26.97
CA ILE A 387 -4.24 4.05 -26.79
C ILE A 387 -4.28 4.89 -25.51
N THR A 388 -4.68 6.15 -25.63
CA THR A 388 -4.84 7.11 -24.52
C THR A 388 -6.28 7.45 -24.24
N THR A 389 -7.17 7.28 -25.22
CA THR A 389 -8.60 7.57 -25.11
C THR A 389 -9.41 6.51 -25.83
N THR A 390 -10.50 6.07 -25.21
CA THR A 390 -11.43 5.06 -25.73
C THR A 390 -12.86 5.53 -25.60
N ALA A 391 -13.69 5.24 -26.60
CA ALA A 391 -15.13 5.38 -26.52
C ALA A 391 -15.82 4.13 -27.10
N VAL A 392 -16.70 3.51 -26.32
CA VAL A 392 -17.50 2.35 -26.73
C VAL A 392 -18.96 2.74 -26.66
N PHE A 393 -19.71 2.48 -27.74
CA PHE A 393 -21.14 2.72 -27.77
C PHE A 393 -21.93 1.49 -28.21
N ALA A 394 -23.18 1.42 -27.81
CA ALA A 394 -24.13 0.40 -28.22
C ALA A 394 -25.55 0.94 -28.24
N ILE A 395 -26.45 0.18 -28.86
CA ILE A 395 -27.87 0.52 -28.93
C ILE A 395 -28.65 -0.35 -27.94
N THR A 396 -29.42 0.28 -27.06
CA THR A 396 -30.37 -0.39 -26.19
C THR A 396 -31.76 0.16 -26.48
N GLU A 397 -32.68 -0.71 -26.90
CA GLU A 397 -34.05 -0.34 -27.29
C GLU A 397 -34.10 0.85 -28.28
N ASP A 398 -34.39 2.05 -27.79
CA ASP A 398 -34.55 3.28 -28.55
C ASP A 398 -33.46 4.33 -28.25
N THR A 399 -32.36 3.95 -27.59
CA THR A 399 -31.32 4.86 -27.11
C THR A 399 -29.92 4.33 -27.42
N ILE A 400 -29.03 5.22 -27.82
CA ILE A 400 -27.60 4.93 -27.97
C ILE A 400 -26.91 5.27 -26.66
N TYR A 401 -26.25 4.28 -26.08
CA TYR A 401 -25.44 4.41 -24.89
C TYR A 401 -23.98 4.48 -25.29
N LEU A 402 -23.25 5.42 -24.69
CA LEU A 402 -21.83 5.59 -24.94
C LEU A 402 -21.10 5.70 -23.60
N ALA A 403 -19.98 4.98 -23.48
CA ALA A 403 -19.05 5.08 -22.37
C ALA A 403 -17.65 5.41 -22.93
N ALA A 404 -17.01 6.45 -22.39
CA ALA A 404 -15.68 6.86 -22.77
C ALA A 404 -14.74 6.96 -21.57
N ARG A 405 -13.46 6.70 -21.82
CA ARG A 405 -12.38 6.75 -20.82
C ARG A 405 -11.15 7.41 -21.44
N SER A 406 -10.41 8.17 -20.64
CA SER A 406 -9.13 8.76 -21.07
C SER A 406 -8.08 8.74 -19.96
N LYS A 407 -6.83 8.47 -20.35
CA LYS A 407 -5.62 8.64 -19.53
C LYS A 407 -4.82 9.90 -19.96
N ASP A 408 -5.30 10.67 -20.93
CA ASP A 408 -4.63 11.90 -21.37
C ASP A 408 -5.02 13.07 -20.47
N ILE A 409 -4.10 13.49 -19.60
CA ILE A 409 -4.27 14.61 -18.66
C ILE A 409 -4.62 15.95 -19.33
N ARG A 410 -4.42 16.07 -20.65
CA ARG A 410 -4.71 17.30 -21.41
C ARG A 410 -6.13 17.33 -21.94
N MET A 411 -6.88 16.24 -21.80
CA MET A 411 -8.24 16.07 -22.31
C MET A 411 -9.20 15.83 -21.14
N ASN A 412 -10.29 16.60 -21.09
CA ASN A 412 -11.42 16.29 -20.22
C ASN A 412 -12.47 15.53 -21.03
N ILE A 413 -12.57 14.22 -20.83
CA ILE A 413 -13.46 13.37 -21.64
C ILE A 413 -14.93 13.74 -21.46
N GLY A 414 -15.34 14.14 -20.24
CA GLY A 414 -16.69 14.65 -19.97
C GLY A 414 -17.03 15.87 -20.81
N SER A 415 -16.14 16.87 -20.84
CA SER A 415 -16.32 18.06 -21.69
C SER A 415 -16.36 17.71 -23.18
N VAL A 416 -15.51 16.78 -23.64
CA VAL A 416 -15.52 16.32 -25.04
C VAL A 416 -16.86 15.69 -25.42
N LEU A 417 -17.44 14.87 -24.53
CA LEU A 417 -18.74 14.25 -24.77
C LEU A 417 -19.89 15.25 -24.69
N GLU A 418 -19.85 16.21 -23.77
CA GLU A 418 -20.85 17.28 -23.66
C GLU A 418 -20.84 18.15 -24.93
N ASP A 419 -19.66 18.59 -25.38
CA ASP A 419 -19.51 19.36 -26.62
C ASP A 419 -19.99 18.56 -27.85
N ALA A 420 -19.74 17.25 -27.86
CA ALA A 420 -20.13 16.38 -28.95
C ALA A 420 -21.62 16.03 -28.95
N PHE A 421 -22.27 15.84 -27.79
CA PHE A 421 -23.59 15.22 -27.74
C PHE A 421 -24.62 15.93 -26.87
N GLY A 422 -24.26 16.96 -26.09
CA GLY A 422 -25.17 17.66 -25.17
C GLY A 422 -26.39 18.30 -25.83
N ASP A 423 -26.31 18.64 -27.12
CA ASP A 423 -27.46 19.15 -27.89
C ASP A 423 -28.52 18.08 -28.21
N ILE A 424 -28.14 16.80 -28.20
CA ILE A 424 -28.95 15.68 -28.70
C ILE A 424 -29.07 14.51 -27.71
N GLY A 425 -28.47 14.63 -26.53
CA GLY A 425 -28.42 13.59 -25.51
C GLY A 425 -28.03 14.18 -24.15
N GLU A 426 -27.96 13.32 -23.14
CA GLU A 426 -27.53 13.68 -21.79
C GLU A 426 -26.13 13.12 -21.54
N ALA A 427 -25.12 13.97 -21.40
CA ALA A 427 -23.78 13.55 -21.00
C ALA A 427 -23.59 13.67 -19.48
N ARG A 428 -22.84 12.74 -18.91
CA ARG A 428 -22.46 12.73 -17.49
C ARG A 428 -21.03 12.26 -17.34
N GLY A 429 -20.31 12.79 -16.35
CA GLY A 429 -18.96 12.34 -16.01
C GLY A 429 -17.96 13.47 -15.75
N HIS A 430 -16.70 13.10 -15.63
CA HIS A 430 -15.59 13.96 -15.25
C HIS A 430 -14.43 13.84 -16.26
N SER A 431 -13.22 14.24 -15.87
CA SER A 431 -12.07 14.38 -16.78
C SER A 431 -11.59 13.08 -17.42
N THR A 432 -11.68 11.95 -16.72
CA THR A 432 -11.15 10.64 -17.15
C THR A 432 -12.21 9.61 -17.51
N ASP A 433 -13.46 9.82 -17.08
CA ASP A 433 -14.59 8.91 -17.24
C ASP A 433 -15.86 9.70 -17.57
N ALA A 434 -16.53 9.35 -18.67
CA ALA A 434 -17.82 9.92 -18.99
C ALA A 434 -18.72 8.99 -19.79
N THR A 435 -20.02 9.27 -19.76
CA THR A 435 -21.07 8.54 -20.46
C THR A 435 -22.04 9.50 -21.16
N VAL A 436 -22.74 9.01 -22.19
CA VAL A 436 -23.81 9.75 -22.86
C VAL A 436 -24.99 8.83 -23.17
N GLU A 437 -26.21 9.33 -22.94
CA GLU A 437 -27.45 8.75 -23.44
C GLU A 437 -28.01 9.59 -24.59
N ILE A 438 -28.12 9.01 -25.80
CA ILE A 438 -28.60 9.71 -27.00
C ILE A 438 -29.88 9.02 -27.48
N PRO A 439 -31.05 9.65 -27.38
CA PRO A 439 -32.28 9.12 -27.96
C PRO A 439 -32.12 8.88 -29.46
N LEU A 440 -32.51 7.71 -29.96
CA LEU A 440 -32.36 7.37 -31.37
C LEU A 440 -33.11 8.33 -32.28
N GLY A 441 -34.16 9.02 -31.81
CA GLY A 441 -34.82 10.21 -32.38
C GLY A 441 -34.73 10.43 -33.89
N ILE A 442 -33.54 10.80 -34.40
CA ILE A 442 -33.21 11.04 -35.81
C ILE A 442 -33.16 9.78 -36.71
N PHE A 443 -33.02 8.59 -36.12
CA PHE A 443 -32.99 7.27 -36.76
C PHE A 443 -34.36 6.55 -36.75
N THR A 444 -35.39 7.16 -36.16
CA THR A 444 -36.74 6.59 -35.92
C THR A 444 -37.57 6.22 -37.15
N GLY A 445 -37.10 6.55 -38.37
CA GLY A 445 -37.73 6.10 -39.62
C GLY A 445 -37.57 4.59 -39.87
N ILE A 446 -36.77 3.92 -39.05
CA ILE A 446 -36.46 2.50 -39.09
C ILE A 446 -36.94 1.88 -37.78
N GLU A 447 -38.01 1.09 -37.79
CA GLU A 447 -38.42 0.33 -36.61
C GLU A 447 -37.29 -0.62 -36.19
N THR A 448 -37.01 -0.70 -34.88
CA THR A 448 -36.13 -1.69 -34.23
C THR A 448 -36.72 -3.10 -34.36
N SER A 449 -36.74 -3.60 -35.58
CA SER A 449 -37.15 -4.95 -35.98
C SER A 449 -35.92 -5.74 -36.42
N GLU A 450 -35.97 -7.08 -36.35
CA GLU A 450 -34.86 -7.94 -36.76
C GLU A 450 -34.35 -7.65 -38.18
N GLU A 451 -35.23 -7.25 -39.10
CA GLU A 451 -34.87 -6.96 -40.51
C GLU A 451 -34.03 -5.68 -40.67
N ASN A 452 -34.08 -4.78 -39.70
CA ASN A 452 -33.49 -3.44 -39.80
C ASN A 452 -32.29 -3.21 -38.87
N ARG A 453 -31.98 -4.16 -37.98
CA ARG A 453 -30.94 -4.01 -36.95
C ARG A 453 -29.58 -3.66 -37.55
N ASP A 454 -29.17 -4.36 -38.61
CA ASP A 454 -27.87 -4.17 -39.23
C ASP A 454 -27.74 -2.78 -39.87
N THR A 455 -28.81 -2.30 -40.51
CA THR A 455 -28.83 -0.97 -41.14
C THR A 455 -28.81 0.13 -40.09
N LEU A 456 -29.61 -0.01 -39.02
CA LEU A 456 -29.61 0.93 -37.91
C LEU A 456 -28.23 1.00 -37.24
N LEU A 457 -27.61 -0.15 -37.01
CA LEU A 457 -26.31 -0.25 -36.39
C LEU A 457 -25.24 0.42 -37.25
N GLN A 458 -25.23 0.16 -38.55
CA GLN A 458 -24.29 0.77 -39.49
C GLN A 458 -24.42 2.31 -39.55
N LEU A 459 -25.66 2.82 -39.64
CA LEU A 459 -25.90 4.27 -39.68
C LEU A 459 -25.50 4.96 -38.37
N THR A 460 -25.81 4.31 -37.24
CA THR A 460 -25.41 4.78 -35.92
C THR A 460 -23.90 4.78 -35.78
N GLU A 461 -23.24 3.71 -36.22
CA GLU A 461 -21.80 3.56 -36.17
C GLU A 461 -21.08 4.65 -36.95
N GLU A 462 -21.47 4.91 -38.20
CA GLU A 462 -20.87 5.97 -39.00
C GLU A 462 -21.07 7.35 -38.38
N ALA A 463 -22.28 7.64 -37.87
CA ALA A 463 -22.61 8.95 -37.31
C ALA A 463 -21.88 9.21 -35.99
N VAL A 464 -21.94 8.27 -35.05
CA VAL A 464 -21.35 8.40 -33.71
C VAL A 464 -19.83 8.37 -33.80
N ARG A 465 -19.25 7.45 -34.58
CA ARG A 465 -17.80 7.35 -34.73
C ARG A 465 -17.19 8.61 -35.31
N ARG A 466 -17.76 9.14 -36.39
CA ARG A 466 -17.25 10.37 -37.00
C ARG A 466 -17.29 11.53 -36.01
N LYS A 467 -18.41 11.70 -35.31
CA LYS A 467 -18.58 12.78 -34.34
C LYS A 467 -17.60 12.66 -33.17
N LEU A 468 -17.33 11.45 -32.70
CA LEU A 468 -16.35 11.19 -31.65
C LEU A 468 -14.91 11.53 -32.09
N PHE A 469 -14.48 11.06 -33.27
CA PHE A 469 -13.13 11.38 -33.75
C PHE A 469 -12.96 12.88 -33.99
N ASP A 470 -13.97 13.55 -34.56
CA ASP A 470 -13.98 15.00 -34.74
C ASP A 470 -13.85 15.73 -33.38
N ALA A 471 -14.63 15.31 -32.38
CA ALA A 471 -14.62 15.91 -31.04
C ALA A 471 -13.31 15.66 -30.28
N MET A 472 -12.66 14.52 -30.51
CA MET A 472 -11.33 14.19 -29.98
C MET A 472 -10.19 14.89 -30.74
N GLY A 473 -10.50 15.73 -31.74
CA GLY A 473 -9.51 16.51 -32.48
C GLY A 473 -8.67 15.68 -33.46
N VAL A 474 -9.20 14.55 -33.93
CA VAL A 474 -8.55 13.72 -34.94
C VAL A 474 -8.90 14.27 -36.33
N GLU A 475 -7.94 14.89 -37.01
CA GLU A 475 -8.15 15.35 -38.40
C GLU A 475 -8.34 14.14 -39.33
N ALA A 476 -9.44 14.13 -40.09
CA ALA A 476 -9.66 13.15 -41.14
C ALA A 476 -8.50 13.21 -42.16
N SER A 477 -7.64 12.19 -42.18
CA SER A 477 -6.64 12.06 -43.24
C SER A 477 -7.39 11.79 -44.54
N ASP A 478 -7.54 12.82 -45.38
CA ASP A 478 -8.07 12.69 -46.74
C ASP A 478 -7.26 11.62 -47.49
N SER A 479 -7.87 10.47 -47.73
CA SER A 479 -7.40 9.48 -48.69
C SER A 479 -7.61 10.04 -50.11
N ASN A 480 -6.76 10.95 -50.54
CA ASN A 480 -6.63 11.37 -51.94
C ASN A 480 -5.16 11.26 -52.37
N GLY A 481 -4.69 10.03 -52.48
CA GLY A 481 -3.53 9.67 -53.30
C GLY A 481 -4.02 9.13 -54.65
N SER A 482 -4.07 10.00 -55.66
CA SER A 482 -4.15 9.61 -57.08
C SER A 482 -2.79 9.20 -57.61
#